data_AF-A0A932G6F8-F1
#
_entry.id   AF-A0A932G6F8-F1
#
_cell.length_a   1.000
_cell.length_b   1.000
_cell.length_c   1.000
_cell.angle_alpha   90.00
_cell.angle_beta   90.00
_cell.angle_gamma   90.00
#
_symmetry.space_group_name_H-M   'P 1'
#
loop_
_entity.id
_entity.type
_entity.pdbx_description
1 polymer ?
#
loop_
_entity_poly.entity_id
_entity_poly.type
_entity_poly.pdbx_seq_one_letter_code
_entity_poly.pdbx_strand_id
1 'polypeptide(L)'
;RESAALVFGRPAAALSRDAATALPSAAPRDLRSLAYTYDGVGNRRQLARASAAGVTTDTFTVNVMNEYDAINGVTRLHDENGNLTDDGRRLLAYDYRNRLIAVRDKASGDLIAEYFYLADNRRMRKVVEGAAPKTTDFFYDGWQVVEERDGQSGKTEVTYVYGATYIDEPLQMQRTANHPLGAATFFYHQNARYDVIALTDDAGAVSEQILYDDFGNATVLSVPAAAAAKSDSTFHGPVGGSPDQASAQKKTLE
;
A
#
# COMPACT_ATOMS: atom_id res chain seq x y z
N ARG A 1 -13.57 -27.16 15.60
CA ARG A 1 -13.45 -26.66 16.98
C ARG A 1 -13.37 -25.14 16.86
N GLU A 2 -14.40 -24.50 17.41
CA GLU A 2 -14.68 -23.06 17.59
C GLU A 2 -14.07 -22.05 16.61
N SER A 3 -14.93 -21.52 15.72
CA SER A 3 -14.69 -20.32 14.94
C SER A 3 -14.79 -19.10 15.87
N ALA A 4 -13.67 -18.45 16.19
CA ALA A 4 -13.67 -17.17 16.89
C ALA A 4 -13.87 -16.03 15.87
N ALA A 5 -15.03 -15.38 15.92
CA ALA A 5 -15.24 -14.11 15.23
C ALA A 5 -14.63 -12.99 16.07
N LEU A 6 -13.47 -12.47 15.66
CA LEU A 6 -12.88 -11.32 16.31
C LEU A 6 -13.48 -10.06 15.67
N VAL A 7 -14.49 -9.49 16.33
CA VAL A 7 -15.12 -8.24 15.91
C VAL A 7 -14.30 -7.08 16.47
N PHE A 8 -13.54 -6.40 15.61
CA PHE A 8 -12.97 -5.10 15.95
C PHE A 8 -13.99 -4.01 15.65
N GLY A 9 -14.94 -3.84 16.57
CA GLY A 9 -15.74 -2.62 16.66
C GLY A 9 -15.09 -1.71 17.68
N ARG A 10 -14.61 -0.52 17.29
CA ARG A 10 -14.45 0.55 18.29
C ARG A 10 -15.87 0.89 18.78
N PRO A 11 -16.21 0.74 20.07
CA PRO A 11 -17.39 1.39 20.60
C PRO A 11 -17.20 2.90 20.40
N ALA A 12 -18.27 3.60 20.03
CA ALA A 12 -18.26 5.04 19.94
C ALA A 12 -17.85 5.62 21.29
N ALA A 13 -16.58 5.99 21.44
CA ALA A 13 -16.13 6.79 22.56
C ALA A 13 -16.81 8.15 22.42
N ALA A 14 -17.85 8.37 23.22
CA ALA A 14 -18.47 9.65 23.41
C ALA A 14 -17.44 10.58 24.07
N LEU A 15 -16.63 11.27 23.26
CA LEU A 15 -15.95 12.49 23.71
C LEU A 15 -17.02 13.58 23.74
N SER A 16 -17.45 13.98 24.94
CA SER A 16 -18.41 15.07 25.10
C SER A 16 -17.78 16.35 24.54
N ARG A 17 -18.52 17.00 23.64
CA ARG A 17 -18.18 18.30 23.07
C ARG A 17 -18.23 19.36 24.16
N ASP A 18 -17.24 20.25 24.16
CA ASP A 18 -17.50 21.66 24.37
C ASP A 18 -16.61 22.51 23.45
N ALA A 19 -17.20 23.62 22.97
CA ALA A 19 -16.66 24.66 22.08
C ALA A 19 -16.56 24.36 20.56
N ALA A 20 -17.73 24.47 19.93
CA ALA A 20 -18.03 25.12 18.64
C ALA A 20 -16.89 25.44 17.64
N THR A 21 -16.87 24.68 16.53
CA THR A 21 -16.89 25.27 15.18
C THR A 21 -17.73 24.32 14.30
N ALA A 22 -18.83 24.81 13.75
CA ALA A 22 -19.80 23.99 13.03
C ALA A 22 -19.16 23.42 11.75
N LEU A 23 -18.93 22.09 11.73
CA LEU A 23 -18.61 21.38 10.50
C LEU A 23 -19.86 21.39 9.60
N PRO A 24 -19.74 21.72 8.30
CA PRO A 24 -20.86 21.69 7.38
C PRO A 24 -21.46 20.28 7.34
N SER A 25 -22.79 20.22 7.29
CA SER A 25 -23.64 19.03 7.18
C SER A 25 -23.01 17.92 6.33
N ALA A 26 -22.24 17.04 6.96
CA ALA A 26 -21.74 15.84 6.32
C ALA A 26 -22.90 14.83 6.26
N ALA A 27 -23.14 14.27 5.08
CA ALA A 27 -23.93 13.07 4.90
C ALA A 27 -23.57 12.03 5.99
N PRO A 28 -24.51 11.17 6.42
CA PRO A 28 -24.22 10.16 7.44
C PRO A 28 -22.94 9.43 7.07
N ARG A 29 -21.95 9.45 7.98
CA ARG A 29 -20.70 8.71 7.79
C ARG A 29 -21.09 7.26 7.60
N ASP A 30 -20.81 6.71 6.42
CA ASP A 30 -20.97 5.27 6.18
C ASP A 30 -20.01 4.55 7.12
N LEU A 31 -20.56 4.04 8.23
CA LEU A 31 -19.79 3.32 9.23
C LEU A 31 -19.48 1.95 8.66
N ARG A 32 -18.39 1.89 7.90
CA ARG A 32 -17.87 0.63 7.39
C ARG A 32 -17.38 -0.20 8.57
N SER A 33 -17.91 -1.41 8.72
CA SER A 33 -17.38 -2.37 9.69
C SER A 33 -16.76 -3.55 8.96
N LEU A 34 -15.64 -4.03 9.53
CA LEU A 34 -14.87 -5.15 9.00
C LEU A 34 -14.92 -6.28 10.02
N ALA A 35 -15.21 -7.48 9.56
CA ALA A 35 -15.18 -8.69 10.37
C ALA A 35 -14.34 -9.75 9.69
N TYR A 36 -13.41 -10.33 10.45
CA TYR A 36 -12.44 -11.30 9.96
C TYR A 36 -12.68 -12.66 10.60
N THR A 37 -12.66 -13.70 9.79
CA THR A 37 -12.67 -15.09 10.25
C THR A 37 -11.32 -15.71 9.95
N TYR A 38 -10.74 -16.41 10.92
CA TYR A 38 -9.47 -17.11 10.79
C TYR A 38 -9.63 -18.60 11.05
N ASP A 39 -8.71 -19.42 10.54
CA ASP A 39 -8.57 -20.81 10.97
C ASP A 39 -7.72 -20.93 12.24
N GLY A 40 -7.52 -22.17 12.73
CA GLY A 40 -6.81 -22.44 13.98
C GLY A 40 -5.32 -22.12 13.97
N VAL A 41 -4.73 -21.85 12.81
CA VAL A 41 -3.32 -21.46 12.66
C VAL A 41 -3.17 -20.00 12.20
N GLY A 42 -4.27 -19.27 12.11
CA GLY A 42 -4.29 -17.82 11.87
C GLY A 42 -4.37 -17.42 10.40
N ASN A 43 -4.65 -18.33 9.47
CA ASN A 43 -4.90 -17.93 8.09
C ASN A 43 -6.29 -17.30 7.99
N ARG A 44 -6.39 -16.17 7.29
CA ARG A 44 -7.68 -15.52 7.05
C ARG A 44 -8.52 -16.43 6.16
N ARG A 45 -9.77 -16.69 6.54
CA ARG A 45 -10.75 -17.48 5.78
C ARG A 45 -11.84 -16.64 5.17
N GLN A 46 -12.24 -15.57 5.86
CA GLN A 46 -13.25 -14.63 5.37
C GLN A 46 -12.97 -13.19 5.82
N LEU A 47 -13.41 -12.24 5.01
CA LEU A 47 -13.50 -10.81 5.35
C LEU A 47 -14.88 -10.29 4.95
N ALA A 48 -15.74 -10.04 5.93
CA ALA A 48 -17.03 -9.39 5.71
C ALA A 48 -16.88 -7.87 5.88
N ARG A 49 -17.38 -7.11 4.91
CA ARG A 49 -17.43 -5.65 4.93
C ARG A 49 -18.89 -5.23 4.89
N ALA A 50 -19.37 -4.66 5.99
CA ALA A 50 -20.70 -4.07 6.05
C ALA A 50 -20.62 -2.58 5.76
N SER A 51 -21.56 -2.10 4.96
CA SER A 51 -21.85 -0.68 4.74
C SER A 51 -23.36 -0.45 4.80
N ALA A 52 -23.79 0.79 4.65
CA ALA A 52 -25.21 1.12 4.49
C ALA A 52 -25.87 0.39 3.28
N ALA A 53 -25.08 -0.05 2.29
CA ALA A 53 -25.56 -0.76 1.12
C ALA A 53 -25.70 -2.29 1.31
N GLY A 54 -25.24 -2.84 2.45
CA GLY A 54 -25.30 -4.27 2.76
C GLY A 54 -23.94 -4.86 3.14
N VAL A 55 -23.84 -6.18 3.14
CA VAL A 55 -22.61 -6.92 3.49
C VAL A 55 -22.02 -7.58 2.25
N THR A 56 -20.74 -7.35 2.04
CA THR A 56 -19.92 -8.06 1.03
C THR A 56 -18.91 -8.94 1.74
N THR A 57 -18.63 -10.13 1.21
CA THR A 57 -17.72 -11.09 1.86
C THR A 57 -16.68 -11.57 0.89
N ASP A 58 -15.41 -11.39 1.24
CA ASP A 58 -14.32 -12.11 0.58
C ASP A 58 -14.10 -13.47 1.24
N THR A 59 -13.76 -14.47 0.44
CA THR A 59 -13.43 -15.82 0.87
C THR A 59 -12.01 -16.19 0.49
N PHE A 60 -11.35 -16.94 1.36
CA PHE A 60 -9.96 -17.35 1.20
C PHE A 60 -9.88 -18.86 1.42
N THR A 61 -9.40 -19.56 0.39
CA THR A 61 -9.08 -20.99 0.44
C THR A 61 -7.58 -21.13 0.64
N VAL A 62 -7.20 -22.02 1.55
CA VAL A 62 -5.83 -22.19 2.00
C VAL A 62 -5.46 -23.67 1.89
N ASN A 63 -4.24 -23.96 1.45
CA ASN A 63 -3.73 -25.31 1.31
C ASN A 63 -3.04 -25.83 2.59
N VAL A 64 -2.48 -27.03 2.50
CA VAL A 64 -1.79 -27.68 3.63
C VAL A 64 -0.47 -27.00 4.02
N MET A 65 0.10 -26.16 3.16
CA MET A 65 1.29 -25.36 3.40
C MET A 65 0.96 -23.94 3.91
N ASN A 66 -0.31 -23.66 4.21
CA ASN A 66 -0.85 -22.35 4.59
C ASN A 66 -0.90 -21.30 3.47
N GLU A 67 -0.64 -21.67 2.22
CA GLU A 67 -0.68 -20.73 1.09
C GLU A 67 -2.12 -20.50 0.62
N TYR A 68 -2.42 -19.30 0.13
CA TYR A 68 -3.75 -18.96 -0.38
C TYR A 68 -3.97 -19.52 -1.79
N ASP A 69 -4.54 -20.71 -1.93
CA ASP A 69 -4.88 -21.34 -3.23
C ASP A 69 -5.96 -20.59 -4.03
N ALA A 70 -6.87 -19.90 -3.34
CA ALA A 70 -7.88 -19.08 -4.00
C ALA A 70 -8.37 -17.93 -3.14
N ILE A 71 -8.65 -16.80 -3.78
CA ILE A 71 -9.35 -15.65 -3.16
C ILE A 71 -10.58 -15.35 -4.00
N ASN A 72 -11.77 -15.37 -3.39
CA ASN A 72 -13.05 -15.18 -4.07
C ASN A 72 -13.25 -16.14 -5.27
N GLY A 73 -12.74 -17.37 -5.14
CA GLY A 73 -12.78 -18.39 -6.20
C GLY A 73 -11.74 -18.18 -7.31
N VAL A 74 -10.94 -17.10 -7.27
CA VAL A 74 -9.84 -16.88 -8.21
C VAL A 74 -8.62 -17.68 -7.75
N THR A 75 -8.25 -18.69 -8.52
CA THR A 75 -7.08 -19.54 -8.28
C THR A 75 -5.79 -18.73 -8.22
N ARG A 76 -4.89 -19.19 -7.36
CA ARG A 76 -3.54 -18.67 -7.13
C ARG A 76 -2.55 -19.81 -7.20
N LEU A 77 -1.36 -19.55 -7.73
CA LEU A 77 -0.30 -20.54 -7.85
C LEU A 77 0.96 -20.07 -7.16
N HIS A 78 1.70 -21.01 -6.60
CA HIS A 78 2.96 -20.77 -5.89
C HIS A 78 4.05 -21.66 -6.48
N ASP A 79 5.30 -21.20 -6.39
CA ASP A 79 6.46 -22.06 -6.65
C ASP A 79 6.80 -22.95 -5.45
N GLU A 80 7.78 -23.84 -5.59
CA GLU A 80 8.22 -24.75 -4.52
C GLU A 80 8.84 -24.02 -3.32
N ASN A 81 9.21 -22.74 -3.49
CA ASN A 81 9.73 -21.88 -2.44
C ASN A 81 8.62 -21.09 -1.71
N GLY A 82 7.36 -21.26 -2.12
CA GLY A 82 6.18 -20.61 -1.56
C GLY A 82 5.94 -19.18 -2.07
N ASN A 83 6.63 -18.75 -3.13
CA ASN A 83 6.37 -17.46 -3.75
C ASN A 83 5.13 -17.55 -4.65
N LEU A 84 4.21 -16.58 -4.54
CA LEU A 84 3.03 -16.50 -5.41
C LEU A 84 3.45 -16.17 -6.84
N THR A 85 3.31 -17.12 -7.77
CA THR A 85 3.66 -16.95 -9.19
C THR A 85 2.49 -16.53 -10.07
N ASP A 86 1.25 -16.68 -9.59
CA ASP A 86 0.03 -16.29 -10.30
C ASP A 86 -1.01 -15.76 -9.31
N ASP A 87 -1.34 -14.47 -9.39
CA ASP A 87 -2.36 -13.84 -8.53
C ASP A 87 -3.79 -13.93 -9.11
N GLY A 88 -3.97 -14.68 -10.21
CA GLY A 88 -5.19 -14.78 -10.99
C GLY A 88 -5.35 -13.70 -12.06
N ARG A 89 -4.57 -12.61 -11.98
CA ARG A 89 -4.56 -11.50 -12.94
C ARG A 89 -3.15 -11.22 -13.48
N ARG A 90 -2.12 -11.51 -12.71
CA ARG A 90 -0.72 -11.23 -13.00
C ARG A 90 0.12 -12.48 -12.78
N LEU A 91 1.16 -12.58 -13.58
CA LEU A 91 2.23 -13.55 -13.40
C LEU A 91 3.41 -12.85 -12.72
N LEU A 92 3.95 -13.47 -11.67
CA LEU A 92 5.02 -12.94 -10.85
C LEU A 92 6.25 -13.85 -10.96
N ALA A 93 7.42 -13.25 -11.16
CA ALA A 93 8.68 -13.96 -11.25
C ALA A 93 9.64 -13.49 -10.16
N TYR A 94 10.40 -14.42 -9.60
CA TYR A 94 11.29 -14.18 -8.48
C TYR A 94 12.73 -14.58 -8.81
N ASP A 95 13.69 -13.93 -8.16
CA ASP A 95 15.08 -14.37 -8.20
C ASP A 95 15.38 -15.45 -7.15
N TYR A 96 16.62 -15.93 -7.15
CA TYR A 96 17.10 -16.98 -6.24
C TYR A 96 17.03 -16.60 -4.73
N ARG A 97 16.75 -15.34 -4.40
CA ARG A 97 16.57 -14.84 -3.03
C ARG A 97 15.10 -14.56 -2.71
N ASN A 98 14.17 -15.07 -3.50
CA ASN A 98 12.73 -14.84 -3.35
C ASN A 98 12.34 -13.35 -3.46
N ARG A 99 13.08 -12.57 -4.27
CA ARG A 99 12.69 -11.18 -4.57
C ARG A 99 11.94 -11.10 -5.88
N LEU A 100 10.82 -10.37 -5.90
CA LEU A 100 10.02 -10.14 -7.10
C LEU A 100 10.85 -9.35 -8.13
N ILE A 101 11.12 -9.93 -9.30
CA ILE A 101 11.91 -9.29 -10.36
C ILE A 101 11.08 -8.89 -11.57
N ALA A 102 9.92 -9.52 -11.79
CA ALA A 102 9.03 -9.15 -12.89
C ALA A 102 7.57 -9.41 -12.55
N VAL A 103 6.70 -8.56 -13.09
CA VAL A 103 5.25 -8.69 -13.07
C VAL A 103 4.75 -8.57 -14.49
N ARG A 104 3.95 -9.54 -14.93
CA ARG A 104 3.33 -9.56 -16.26
C ARG A 104 1.82 -9.65 -16.15
N ASP A 105 1.11 -9.08 -17.12
CA ASP A 105 -0.32 -9.33 -17.24
C ASP A 105 -0.54 -10.80 -17.62
N LYS A 106 -1.45 -11.49 -16.93
CA LYS A 106 -1.69 -12.91 -17.18
C LYS A 106 -2.40 -13.16 -18.51
N ALA A 107 -3.28 -12.24 -18.92
CA ALA A 107 -4.10 -12.42 -20.11
C ALA A 107 -3.30 -12.13 -21.38
N SER A 108 -2.49 -11.07 -21.41
CA SER A 108 -1.69 -10.71 -22.58
C SER A 108 -0.25 -11.21 -22.55
N GLY A 109 0.32 -11.48 -21.36
CA GLY A 109 1.74 -11.78 -21.18
C GLY A 109 2.63 -10.53 -21.19
N ASP A 110 2.05 -9.35 -21.36
CA ASP A 110 2.78 -8.09 -21.43
C ASP A 110 3.50 -7.80 -20.11
N LEU A 111 4.69 -7.23 -20.22
CA LEU A 111 5.43 -6.78 -19.06
C LEU A 111 4.71 -5.57 -18.43
N ILE A 112 4.48 -5.62 -17.12
CA ILE A 112 3.90 -4.52 -16.34
C ILE A 112 5.03 -3.78 -15.60
N ALA A 113 5.91 -4.53 -14.94
CA ALA A 113 7.03 -3.95 -14.22
C ALA A 113 8.19 -4.93 -14.04
N GLU A 114 9.40 -4.38 -13.96
CA GLU A 114 10.62 -5.08 -13.55
C GLU A 114 11.28 -4.38 -12.37
N TYR A 115 11.99 -5.16 -11.55
CA TYR A 115 12.65 -4.69 -10.36
C TYR A 115 14.08 -5.21 -10.29
N PHE A 116 14.99 -4.31 -9.94
CA PHE A 116 16.40 -4.61 -9.77
C PHE A 116 16.80 -4.27 -8.35
N TYR A 117 17.68 -5.08 -7.78
CA TYR A 117 18.03 -4.97 -6.37
C TYR A 117 19.54 -4.90 -6.17
N LEU A 118 19.93 -4.16 -5.15
CA LEU A 118 21.28 -4.17 -4.61
C LEU A 118 21.59 -5.53 -3.95
N ALA A 119 22.87 -5.77 -3.69
CA ALA A 119 23.35 -6.99 -3.05
C ALA A 119 22.80 -7.17 -1.61
N ASP A 120 22.37 -6.09 -0.98
CA ASP A 120 21.85 -6.02 0.40
C ASP A 120 20.31 -5.96 0.47
N ASN A 121 19.64 -6.42 -0.59
CA ASN A 121 18.18 -6.60 -0.63
C ASN A 121 17.34 -5.32 -0.83
N ARG A 122 17.96 -4.15 -1.01
CA ARG A 122 17.24 -2.90 -1.34
C ARG A 122 16.93 -2.81 -2.83
N ARG A 123 15.78 -2.26 -3.22
CA ARG A 123 15.40 -2.07 -4.62
C ARG A 123 16.19 -0.90 -5.22
N MET A 124 17.08 -1.18 -6.16
CA MET A 124 17.87 -0.18 -6.86
C MET A 124 17.08 0.54 -7.95
N ARG A 125 16.27 -0.21 -8.71
CA ARG A 125 15.56 0.30 -9.89
C ARG A 125 14.20 -0.36 -10.03
N LYS A 126 13.23 0.42 -10.51
CA LYS A 126 11.93 -0.04 -10.96
C LYS A 126 11.72 0.42 -12.40
N VAL A 127 11.35 -0.49 -13.27
CA VAL A 127 10.90 -0.19 -14.63
C VAL A 127 9.40 -0.49 -14.66
N VAL A 128 8.58 0.49 -15.01
CA VAL A 128 7.16 0.33 -15.28
C VAL A 128 6.96 0.47 -16.78
N GLU A 129 6.19 -0.46 -17.36
CA GLU A 129 5.85 -0.48 -18.77
C GLU A 129 4.37 -0.14 -18.99
N GLY A 130 3.97 0.02 -20.26
CA GLY A 130 2.58 0.26 -20.64
C GLY A 130 2.33 1.71 -21.11
N ALA A 131 1.20 2.29 -20.70
CA ALA A 131 0.73 3.57 -21.25
C ALA A 131 1.61 4.78 -20.84
N ALA A 132 2.28 4.70 -19.70
CA ALA A 132 3.18 5.73 -19.19
C ALA A 132 4.44 5.05 -18.66
N PRO A 133 5.35 4.60 -19.55
CA PRO A 133 6.53 3.87 -19.13
C PRO A 133 7.45 4.79 -18.32
N LYS A 134 8.04 4.27 -17.25
CA LYS A 134 8.92 5.03 -16.36
C LYS A 134 9.99 4.13 -15.77
N THR A 135 11.23 4.58 -15.83
CA THR A 135 12.33 3.98 -15.06
C THR A 135 12.65 4.89 -13.89
N THR A 136 12.63 4.34 -12.68
CA THR A 136 12.98 5.07 -11.46
C THR A 136 14.15 4.39 -10.78
N ASP A 137 15.20 5.17 -10.53
CA ASP A 137 16.36 4.77 -9.73
C ASP A 137 16.21 5.29 -8.30
N PHE A 138 16.49 4.42 -7.32
CA PHE A 138 16.36 4.72 -5.89
C PHE A 138 17.74 4.86 -5.23
N PHE A 139 17.91 5.94 -4.49
CA PHE A 139 19.11 6.23 -3.71
C PHE A 139 18.76 6.27 -2.24
N TYR A 140 19.66 5.74 -1.42
CA TYR A 140 19.36 5.39 -0.03
C TYR A 140 20.33 6.00 0.96
N ASP A 141 19.79 6.40 2.12
CA ASP A 141 20.53 6.49 3.38
C ASP A 141 20.04 5.36 4.30
N GLY A 142 20.93 4.42 4.64
CA GLY A 142 20.52 3.17 5.30
C GLY A 142 19.41 2.44 4.51
N TRP A 143 18.22 2.30 5.11
CA TRP A 143 17.05 1.72 4.46
C TRP A 143 16.04 2.74 3.93
N GLN A 144 16.29 4.04 4.14
CA GLN A 144 15.41 5.12 3.71
C GLN A 144 15.76 5.53 2.28
N VAL A 145 14.75 5.62 1.41
CA VAL A 145 14.91 6.20 0.06
C VAL A 145 14.97 7.71 0.22
N VAL A 146 16.14 8.31 0.04
CA VAL A 146 16.31 9.77 0.17
C VAL A 146 16.15 10.51 -1.15
N GLU A 147 16.27 9.79 -2.27
CA GLU A 147 16.20 10.37 -3.60
C GLU A 147 15.70 9.35 -4.64
N GLU A 148 14.81 9.82 -5.52
CA GLU A 148 14.40 9.13 -6.73
C GLU A 148 14.88 9.91 -7.96
N ARG A 149 15.47 9.20 -8.93
CA ARG A 149 15.92 9.76 -10.20
C ARG A 149 15.20 9.12 -11.37
N ASP A 150 15.00 9.91 -12.40
CA ASP A 150 14.63 9.38 -13.72
C ASP A 150 15.79 8.51 -14.23
N GLY A 151 15.52 7.23 -14.45
CA GLY A 151 16.55 6.25 -14.79
C GLY A 151 17.07 6.37 -16.22
N GLN A 152 16.50 7.26 -17.03
CA GLN A 152 16.97 7.58 -18.39
C GLN A 152 17.90 8.80 -18.38
N SER A 153 17.44 9.92 -17.84
CA SER A 153 18.20 11.18 -17.81
C SER A 153 19.15 11.31 -16.62
N GLY A 154 18.99 10.48 -15.59
CA GLY A 154 19.76 10.54 -14.35
C GLY A 154 19.44 11.77 -13.49
N LYS A 155 18.38 12.51 -13.82
CA LYS A 155 17.99 13.72 -13.09
C LYS A 155 17.18 13.37 -11.85
N THR A 156 17.46 14.07 -10.75
CA THR A 156 16.66 14.03 -9.53
C THR A 156 15.24 14.48 -9.80
N GLU A 157 14.26 13.62 -9.54
CA GLU A 157 12.83 13.92 -9.66
C GLU A 157 12.20 14.17 -8.29
N VAL A 158 12.62 13.41 -7.27
CA VAL A 158 12.07 13.49 -5.92
C VAL A 158 13.17 13.36 -4.87
N THR A 159 13.09 14.12 -3.80
CA THR A 159 13.89 13.94 -2.58
C THR A 159 13.00 13.85 -1.35
N TYR A 160 13.49 13.16 -0.32
CA TYR A 160 12.77 12.92 0.92
C TYR A 160 13.57 13.38 2.13
N VAL A 161 12.85 13.87 3.14
CA VAL A 161 13.39 14.15 4.47
C VAL A 161 12.64 13.29 5.47
N TYR A 162 13.39 12.58 6.32
CA TYR A 162 12.86 11.71 7.36
C TYR A 162 13.08 12.29 8.75
N GLY A 163 12.24 11.86 9.69
CA GLY A 163 12.41 12.11 11.12
C GLY A 163 13.56 11.31 11.71
N ALA A 164 14.02 11.75 12.88
CA ALA A 164 15.17 11.16 13.56
C ALA A 164 14.80 9.95 14.45
N THR A 165 13.51 9.69 14.66
CA THR A 165 13.06 8.75 15.71
C THR A 165 12.77 7.37 15.16
N TYR A 166 12.19 7.30 13.95
CA TYR A 166 11.76 6.03 13.37
C TYR A 166 12.14 5.93 11.89
N ILE A 167 12.42 4.71 11.43
CA ILE A 167 12.90 4.48 10.07
C ILE A 167 11.83 4.77 9.01
N ASP A 168 10.55 4.55 9.35
CA ASP A 168 9.39 4.80 8.49
C ASP A 168 8.69 6.13 8.85
N GLU A 169 9.47 7.19 9.07
CA GLU A 169 8.97 8.52 9.44
C GLU A 169 9.31 9.55 8.34
N PRO A 170 8.77 9.44 7.11
CA PRO A 170 8.92 10.49 6.13
C PRO A 170 8.21 11.75 6.64
N LEU A 171 8.88 12.90 6.58
CA LEU A 171 8.33 14.19 7.01
C LEU A 171 7.98 15.05 5.80
N GLN A 172 8.84 15.05 4.79
CA GLN A 172 8.68 15.87 3.60
C GLN A 172 9.05 15.10 2.34
N MET A 173 8.29 15.34 1.28
CA MET A 173 8.68 15.03 -0.09
C MET A 173 8.85 16.33 -0.87
N GLN A 174 9.98 16.48 -1.55
CA GLN A 174 10.20 17.56 -2.49
C GLN A 174 10.30 16.99 -3.91
N ARG A 175 9.35 17.38 -4.75
CA ARG A 175 9.34 17.08 -6.18
C ARG A 175 10.02 18.22 -6.93
N THR A 176 11.03 17.88 -7.73
CA THR A 176 11.82 18.87 -8.46
C THR A 176 11.13 19.30 -9.75
N ALA A 177 11.68 20.33 -10.41
CA ALA A 177 11.22 20.75 -11.73
C ALA A 177 11.44 19.68 -12.83
N ASN A 178 12.24 18.63 -12.56
CA ASN A 178 12.47 17.55 -13.51
C ASN A 178 11.35 16.49 -13.49
N HIS A 179 10.52 16.46 -12.45
CA HIS A 179 9.45 15.48 -12.38
C HIS A 179 8.36 15.77 -13.44
N PRO A 180 7.77 14.75 -14.10
CA PRO A 180 6.71 14.89 -15.10
C PRO A 180 5.45 15.66 -14.67
N LEU A 181 5.30 15.92 -13.36
CA LEU A 181 4.15 16.63 -12.77
C LEU A 181 4.53 18.02 -12.25
N GLY A 182 5.71 18.53 -12.62
CA GLY A 182 6.24 19.82 -12.17
C GLY A 182 6.76 19.81 -10.74
N ALA A 183 7.33 20.93 -10.29
CA ALA A 183 7.83 21.04 -8.92
C ALA A 183 6.68 21.19 -7.90
N ALA A 184 6.83 20.56 -6.73
CA ALA A 184 5.90 20.68 -5.60
C ALA A 184 6.56 20.20 -4.30
N THR A 185 6.06 20.67 -3.16
CA THR A 185 6.49 20.19 -1.83
C THR A 185 5.28 19.63 -1.10
N PHE A 186 5.47 18.50 -0.42
CA PHE A 186 4.44 17.85 0.36
C PHE A 186 4.96 17.48 1.75
N PHE A 187 4.06 17.54 2.74
CA PHE A 187 4.32 17.14 4.11
C PHE A 187 3.44 15.95 4.49
N TYR A 188 4.08 14.93 5.06
CA TYR A 188 3.44 13.68 5.45
C TYR A 188 2.79 13.80 6.82
N HIS A 189 1.55 13.31 6.91
CA HIS A 189 0.82 13.19 8.17
C HIS A 189 0.56 11.74 8.47
N GLN A 190 1.12 11.24 9.57
CA GLN A 190 1.03 9.84 9.95
C GLN A 190 0.10 9.58 11.13
N ASN A 191 -0.46 8.37 11.21
CA ASN A 191 -1.15 7.89 12.40
C ASN A 191 -0.17 7.25 13.40
N ALA A 192 -0.68 6.74 14.53
CA ALA A 192 0.14 6.11 15.57
C ALA A 192 0.84 4.80 15.15
N ARG A 193 0.46 4.21 14.00
CA ARG A 193 1.13 3.05 13.39
C ARG A 193 2.13 3.47 12.29
N TYR A 194 2.37 4.77 12.11
CA TYR A 194 3.18 5.34 11.05
C TYR A 194 2.61 5.18 9.63
N ASP A 195 1.30 4.89 9.49
CA ASP A 195 0.66 4.95 8.17
C ASP A 195 0.46 6.42 7.76
N VAL A 196 0.79 6.76 6.51
CA VAL A 196 0.55 8.09 5.92
C VAL A 196 -0.94 8.28 5.65
N ILE A 197 -1.64 9.04 6.47
CA ILE A 197 -3.09 9.26 6.35
C ILE A 197 -3.46 10.55 5.63
N ALA A 198 -2.52 11.48 5.46
CA ALA A 198 -2.72 12.67 4.64
C ALA A 198 -1.41 13.26 4.13
N LEU A 199 -1.53 14.07 3.08
CA LEU A 199 -0.48 14.95 2.57
C LEU A 199 -1.01 16.39 2.54
N THR A 200 -0.17 17.34 2.92
CA THR A 200 -0.42 18.77 2.72
C THR A 200 0.63 19.39 1.84
N ASP A 201 0.25 20.41 1.07
CA ASP A 201 1.19 21.23 0.30
C ASP A 201 1.92 22.27 1.17
N ASP A 202 2.73 23.12 0.53
CA ASP A 202 3.47 24.22 1.15
C ASP A 202 2.60 25.36 1.70
N ALA A 203 1.36 25.47 1.24
CA ALA A 203 0.34 26.36 1.79
C ALA A 203 -0.44 25.73 2.96
N GLY A 204 -0.17 24.46 3.29
CA GLY A 204 -0.88 23.70 4.31
C GLY A 204 -2.26 23.20 3.87
N ALA A 205 -2.59 23.31 2.58
CA ALA A 205 -3.82 22.73 2.05
C ALA A 205 -3.65 21.22 1.85
N VAL A 206 -4.73 20.47 2.08
CA VAL A 206 -4.70 19.00 2.00
C VAL A 206 -4.70 18.55 0.54
N SER A 207 -3.60 17.95 0.10
CA SER A 207 -3.43 17.42 -1.25
C SER A 207 -3.92 15.98 -1.40
N GLU A 208 -3.88 15.19 -0.33
CA GLU A 208 -4.35 13.81 -0.31
C GLU A 208 -4.82 13.39 1.09
N GLN A 209 -5.84 12.54 1.15
CA GLN A 209 -6.26 11.87 2.39
C GLN A 209 -6.48 10.39 2.11
N ILE A 210 -6.03 9.55 3.03
CA ILE A 210 -6.02 8.10 2.84
C ILE A 210 -6.60 7.43 4.08
N LEU A 211 -7.54 6.51 3.84
CA LEU A 211 -8.01 5.57 4.84
C LEU A 211 -7.43 4.19 4.56
N TYR A 212 -6.88 3.56 5.57
CA TYR A 212 -6.46 2.17 5.50
C TYR A 212 -7.45 1.28 6.25
N ASP A 213 -7.69 0.10 5.71
CA ASP A 213 -8.22 -0.99 6.52
C ASP A 213 -7.12 -1.64 7.39
N ASP A 214 -7.51 -2.60 8.22
CA ASP A 214 -6.59 -3.23 9.18
C ASP A 214 -5.40 -3.95 8.50
N PHE A 215 -5.53 -4.31 7.21
CA PHE A 215 -4.52 -4.98 6.40
C PHE A 215 -3.83 -4.04 5.40
N GLY A 216 -4.04 -2.72 5.52
CA GLY A 216 -3.34 -1.73 4.72
C GLY A 216 -3.94 -1.49 3.34
N ASN A 217 -5.16 -1.95 3.04
CA ASN A 217 -5.82 -1.55 1.80
C ASN A 217 -6.21 -0.07 1.88
N ALA A 218 -5.64 0.72 0.98
CA ALA A 218 -5.84 2.17 0.93
C ALA A 218 -7.13 2.55 0.18
N THR A 219 -7.86 3.51 0.72
CA THR A 219 -8.92 4.25 0.05
C THR A 219 -8.52 5.73 0.05
N VAL A 220 -8.14 6.25 -1.11
CA VAL A 220 -7.86 7.68 -1.30
C VAL A 220 -9.19 8.43 -1.33
N LEU A 221 -9.36 9.38 -0.42
CA LEU A 221 -10.54 10.22 -0.35
C LEU A 221 -10.42 11.39 -1.34
N SER A 222 -11.55 11.77 -1.93
CA SER A 222 -11.58 12.95 -2.80
C SER A 222 -11.24 14.21 -2.01
N VAL A 223 -10.19 14.92 -2.43
CA VAL A 223 -9.91 16.29 -2.00
C VAL A 223 -10.50 17.28 -3.01
N PRO A 224 -10.85 18.51 -2.60
CA PRO A 224 -11.29 19.54 -3.54
C PRO A 224 -10.27 19.74 -4.68
N ALA A 225 -10.75 19.82 -5.92
CA ALA A 225 -9.91 19.83 -7.13
C ALA A 225 -8.84 20.95 -7.15
N ALA A 226 -9.06 22.04 -6.42
CA ALA A 226 -8.11 23.15 -6.28
C ALA A 226 -6.83 22.79 -5.49
N ALA A 227 -6.83 21.68 -4.73
CA ALA A 227 -5.72 21.23 -3.90
C ALA A 227 -5.06 19.92 -4.40
N ALA A 228 -5.57 19.33 -5.49
CA ALA A 228 -5.16 18.01 -5.97
C ALA A 228 -3.84 18.05 -6.77
N ALA A 229 -2.76 18.56 -6.19
CA ALA A 229 -1.43 18.23 -6.68
C ALA A 229 -1.19 16.75 -6.39
N LYS A 230 -1.29 15.91 -7.42
CA LYS A 230 -1.00 14.47 -7.28
C LYS A 230 0.42 14.33 -6.78
N SER A 231 0.61 13.68 -5.64
CA SER A 231 1.92 13.40 -5.04
C SER A 231 2.78 12.53 -5.94
N ASP A 232 2.19 11.56 -6.66
CA ASP A 232 2.82 10.56 -7.56
C ASP A 232 3.98 9.77 -6.92
N SER A 233 4.21 9.96 -5.63
CA SER A 233 5.10 9.14 -4.84
C SER A 233 4.47 7.77 -4.67
N THR A 234 5.25 6.72 -4.88
CA THR A 234 4.77 5.34 -4.62
C THR A 234 4.71 5.00 -3.13
N PHE A 235 4.82 6.00 -2.23
CA PHE A 235 4.98 5.85 -0.78
C PHE A 235 3.67 5.92 0.02
N HIS A 236 2.51 5.65 -0.61
CA HIS A 236 1.21 5.77 0.06
C HIS A 236 0.82 4.52 0.88
N GLY A 237 1.72 4.02 1.72
CA GLY A 237 1.42 2.96 2.70
C GLY A 237 2.66 2.20 3.18
N PRO A 238 2.57 1.51 4.34
CA PRO A 238 3.71 0.88 5.00
C PRO A 238 4.25 -0.26 4.14
N VAL A 239 5.34 -0.02 3.38
CA VAL A 239 6.20 -1.03 2.73
C VAL A 239 5.49 -2.16 1.93
N GLY A 240 4.17 -2.06 1.68
CA GLY A 240 3.34 -3.19 1.26
C GLY A 240 2.17 -2.82 0.35
N GLY A 241 2.09 -1.56 -0.10
CA GLY A 241 1.11 -1.08 -1.09
C GLY A 241 1.56 -1.23 -2.55
N SER A 242 2.63 -1.97 -2.79
CA SER A 242 3.03 -2.49 -4.10
C SER A 242 2.03 -3.60 -4.52
N PRO A 243 1.98 -4.02 -5.80
CA PRO A 243 1.39 -5.31 -6.20
C PRO A 243 1.80 -6.51 -5.30
N ASP A 244 2.84 -6.33 -4.47
CA ASP A 244 3.38 -7.19 -3.39
C ASP A 244 2.44 -7.62 -2.24
N GLN A 245 1.10 -7.60 -2.39
CA GLN A 245 0.22 -8.34 -1.46
C GLN A 245 0.31 -9.89 -1.64
N ALA A 246 1.47 -10.35 -2.08
CA ALA A 246 1.80 -11.72 -2.45
C ALA A 246 2.74 -12.40 -1.44
N SER A 247 3.43 -11.67 -0.55
CA SER A 247 4.47 -12.28 0.31
C SER A 247 4.32 -12.09 1.82
N ALA A 248 3.22 -11.50 2.31
CA ALA A 248 2.97 -11.45 3.75
C ALA A 248 2.36 -12.77 4.27
N GLN A 249 3.10 -13.87 4.14
CA GLN A 249 2.86 -15.09 4.89
C GLN A 249 3.94 -15.25 5.95
N LYS A 250 3.47 -15.18 7.19
CA LYS A 250 4.20 -15.19 8.45
C LYS A 250 5.01 -16.49 8.59
N LYS A 251 6.27 -16.51 8.13
CA LYS A 251 7.23 -17.53 8.57
C LYS A 251 7.66 -17.19 9.99
N THR A 252 6.95 -17.75 10.96
CA THR A 252 7.49 -17.91 12.31
C THR A 252 8.69 -18.84 12.16
N LEU A 253 9.89 -18.27 12.22
CA LEU A 253 11.12 -19.06 12.37
C LEU A 253 11.14 -19.56 13.82
N GLU A 254 11.19 -20.88 13.98
CA GLU A 254 11.82 -21.50 15.16
C GLU A 254 13.32 -21.17 15.20
#